data_AF-A0A953NNT1-F1
#
_entry.id   AF-A0A953NNT1-F1
#
_cell.length_a   1.000
_cell.length_b   1.000
_cell.length_c   1.000
_cell.angle_alpha   90.00
_cell.angle_beta   90.00
_cell.angle_gamma   90.00
#
_symmetry.space_group_name_H-M   'P 1'
#
loop_
_entity.id
_entity.type
_entity.pdbx_description
1 polymer ?
#
loop_
_entity_poly.entity_id
_entity_poly.type
_entity_poly.pdbx_seq_one_letter_code
_entity_poly.pdbx_strand_id
1 'polypeptide(L)'
;MNAIYGLFPDSQSARRAVATLRAESSRLHFVPEAIVIISAAPLEEEGFGWEEQHSIMPWLAPLGAIVGGTCGYLLSAFTQRTYPLPTGGMPIVAMWPTGIIMYELTMLGAILTTIVAFLVSAQLPHYGKHVYDPEVTNGKILVGVADPDPNCRGEIEKHLHASGAAQVKEFSKE
;
A
#
# COMPACT_ATOMS: atom_id res chain seq x y z
N MET A 1 1.65 -17.19 11.21
CA MET A 1 2.57 -16.05 11.21
C MET A 1 3.15 -15.96 12.60
N ASN A 2 4.44 -16.27 12.70
CA ASN A 2 5.21 -16.07 13.91
C ASN A 2 6.15 -14.90 13.65
N ALA A 3 6.26 -13.95 14.56
CA ALA A 3 7.14 -12.81 14.39
C ALA A 3 7.87 -12.50 15.70
N ILE A 4 9.11 -12.04 15.56
CA ILE A 4 9.91 -11.56 16.69
C ILE A 4 10.14 -10.08 16.46
N TYR A 5 9.78 -9.24 17.43
CA TYR A 5 9.89 -7.80 17.30
C TYR A 5 10.41 -7.14 18.56
N GLY A 6 11.18 -6.09 18.38
CA GLY A 6 11.65 -5.18 19.42
C GLY A 6 10.87 -3.87 19.40
N LEU A 7 10.61 -3.32 20.58
CA LEU A 7 10.00 -2.01 20.77
C LEU A 7 11.09 -1.00 21.13
N PHE A 8 11.26 -0.01 20.27
CA PHE A 8 12.31 1.00 20.37
C PHE A 8 11.70 2.34 20.81
N PRO A 9 12.30 3.01 21.82
CA PRO A 9 11.78 4.29 22.31
C PRO A 9 12.16 5.47 21.39
N ASP A 10 13.19 5.32 20.57
CA ASP A 10 13.75 6.37 19.72
C ASP A 10 14.01 5.88 18.30
N SER A 11 13.95 6.79 17.34
CA SER A 11 14.14 6.49 15.91
C SER A 11 15.56 6.08 15.55
N GLN A 12 16.56 6.56 16.27
CA GLN A 12 17.97 6.21 16.00
C GLN A 12 18.25 4.76 16.35
N SER A 13 17.77 4.27 17.49
CA SER A 13 17.88 2.88 17.91
C SER A 13 17.10 1.96 16.95
N ALA A 14 15.88 2.37 16.56
CA ALA A 14 15.10 1.64 15.54
C ALA A 14 15.84 1.55 14.20
N ARG A 15 16.45 2.65 13.73
CA ARG A 15 17.22 2.69 12.47
C ARG A 15 18.46 1.80 12.54
N ARG A 16 19.17 1.79 13.67
CA ARG A 16 20.30 0.87 13.91
C ARG A 16 19.86 -0.58 13.88
N ALA A 17 18.71 -0.90 14.46
CA ALA A 17 18.15 -2.24 14.43
C ALA A 17 17.85 -2.67 12.99
N VAL A 18 17.17 -1.82 12.20
CA VAL A 18 16.89 -2.09 10.78
C VAL A 18 18.18 -2.27 9.98
N ALA A 19 19.17 -1.40 10.16
CA ALA A 19 20.45 -1.50 9.46
C ALA A 19 21.20 -2.80 9.80
N THR A 20 21.18 -3.20 11.08
CA THR A 20 21.82 -4.44 11.56
C THR A 20 21.10 -5.66 11.01
N LEU A 21 19.77 -5.70 11.08
CA LEU A 21 18.96 -6.78 10.53
C LEU A 21 19.12 -6.90 9.01
N ARG A 22 19.21 -5.77 8.28
CA ARG A 22 19.45 -5.77 6.84
C ARG A 22 20.85 -6.29 6.51
N ALA A 23 21.87 -5.89 7.26
CA ALA A 23 23.25 -6.38 7.06
C ALA A 23 23.39 -7.89 7.34
N GLU A 24 22.69 -8.38 8.36
CA GLU A 24 22.72 -9.79 8.76
C GLU A 24 21.66 -10.67 8.05
N SER A 25 20.82 -10.09 7.18
CA SER A 25 19.72 -10.80 6.50
C SER A 25 20.20 -12.03 5.72
N SER A 26 21.33 -11.92 5.03
CA SER A 26 21.97 -13.03 4.30
C SER A 26 22.43 -14.17 5.22
N ARG A 27 22.83 -13.86 6.45
CA ARG A 27 23.30 -14.85 7.44
C ARG A 27 22.15 -15.50 8.18
N LEU A 28 21.11 -14.72 8.47
CA LEU A 28 19.92 -15.13 9.22
C LEU A 28 18.83 -15.74 8.32
N HIS A 29 19.13 -15.95 7.03
CA HIS A 29 18.28 -16.62 6.04
C HIS A 29 16.88 -16.01 5.88
N PHE A 30 16.75 -14.69 5.96
CA PHE A 30 15.49 -14.01 5.65
C PHE A 30 15.66 -12.95 4.57
N VAL A 31 14.60 -12.73 3.81
CA VAL A 31 14.58 -11.70 2.74
C VAL A 31 14.38 -10.33 3.39
N PRO A 32 15.02 -9.25 2.90
CA PRO A 32 14.83 -7.91 3.47
C PRO A 32 13.37 -7.45 3.59
N GLU A 33 12.45 -7.94 2.73
CA GLU A 33 11.01 -7.63 2.85
C GLU A 33 10.32 -8.28 4.04
N ALA A 34 10.94 -9.26 4.71
CA ALA A 34 10.42 -9.87 5.94
C ALA A 34 10.59 -8.96 7.16
N ILE A 35 11.37 -7.87 7.05
CA ILE A 35 11.54 -6.90 8.13
C ILE A 35 10.26 -6.07 8.24
N VAL A 36 9.59 -6.15 9.39
CA VAL A 36 8.36 -5.42 9.68
C VAL A 36 8.70 -4.20 10.54
N ILE A 37 8.28 -3.02 10.08
CA ILE A 37 8.44 -1.76 10.80
C ILE A 37 7.06 -1.13 10.97
N ILE A 38 6.69 -0.78 12.21
CA ILE A 38 5.41 -0.12 12.51
C ILE A 38 5.68 1.06 13.44
N SER A 39 5.18 2.23 13.05
CA SER A 39 5.32 3.48 13.79
C SER A 39 4.00 4.26 13.74
N ALA A 40 3.71 5.02 14.80
CA ALA A 40 2.59 5.96 14.84
C ALA A 40 2.89 7.29 14.12
N ALA A 41 4.17 7.62 13.93
CA ALA A 41 4.62 8.82 13.23
C ALA A 41 5.29 8.47 11.90
N PRO A 42 5.16 9.32 10.86
CA PRO A 42 5.83 9.10 9.58
C PRO A 42 7.35 9.09 9.77
N LEU A 43 8.02 8.05 9.25
CA LEU A 43 9.47 7.83 9.39
C LEU A 43 10.27 8.25 8.13
N GLU A 44 9.61 8.94 7.19
CA GLU A 44 10.16 9.23 5.84
C GLU A 44 11.41 10.10 5.87
N GLU A 45 11.56 10.99 6.87
CA GLU A 45 12.71 11.89 6.97
C GLU A 45 13.98 11.23 7.55
N GLU A 46 13.88 10.03 8.13
CA GLU A 46 14.93 9.48 9.00
C GLU A 46 15.81 8.42 8.33
N GLY A 47 15.71 8.25 7.00
CA GLY A 47 16.64 7.40 6.25
C GLY A 47 16.46 5.89 6.52
N PHE A 48 15.23 5.44 6.76
CA PHE A 48 14.89 4.00 6.90
C PHE A 48 15.04 3.19 5.60
N GLY A 49 15.51 3.82 4.51
CA GLY A 49 15.97 3.12 3.31
C GLY A 49 14.90 2.22 2.72
N TRP A 50 13.69 2.78 2.54
CA TRP A 50 12.67 2.16 1.70
C TRP A 50 13.23 2.15 0.27
N GLU A 51 13.41 0.97 -0.32
CA GLU A 51 13.46 0.91 -1.78
C GLU A 51 12.13 1.45 -2.27
N GLU A 52 12.19 2.43 -3.19
CA GLU A 52 11.02 3.01 -3.83
C GLU A 52 10.18 1.87 -4.40
N GLN A 53 9.11 1.51 -3.69
CA GLN A 53 8.19 0.49 -4.16
C GLN A 53 7.46 1.11 -5.35
N HIS A 54 7.96 0.81 -6.55
CA HIS A 54 7.34 1.20 -7.80
C HIS A 54 5.95 0.61 -7.86
N SER A 55 4.96 1.40 -7.46
CA SER A 55 3.57 1.00 -7.54
C SER A 55 3.11 1.12 -8.99
N ILE A 56 2.47 0.07 -9.50
CA ILE A 56 1.81 0.07 -10.82
C ILE A 56 0.55 0.94 -10.84
N MET A 57 0.13 1.48 -9.69
CA MET A 57 -1.06 2.30 -9.49
C MET A 57 -1.25 3.42 -10.51
N PRO A 58 -0.27 4.32 -10.77
CA PRO A 58 -0.49 5.49 -11.59
C PRO A 58 -0.70 5.14 -13.07
N TRP A 59 -0.27 3.94 -13.50
CA TRP A 59 -0.44 3.46 -14.87
C TRP A 59 -1.80 2.81 -15.11
N LEU A 60 -2.49 2.35 -14.06
CA LEU A 60 -3.82 1.75 -14.19
C LEU A 60 -4.93 2.79 -14.30
N ALA A 61 -4.81 3.94 -13.62
CA ALA A 61 -5.78 5.03 -13.68
C ALA A 61 -6.11 5.53 -15.12
N PRO A 62 -5.13 5.80 -16.01
CA PRO A 62 -5.42 6.24 -17.37
C PRO A 62 -6.12 5.18 -18.22
N LEU A 63 -5.91 3.88 -17.96
CA LEU A 63 -6.66 2.81 -18.64
C LEU A 63 -8.14 2.88 -18.26
N GLY A 64 -8.43 3.09 -16.97
CA GLY A 64 -9.78 3.33 -16.47
C GLY A 64 -10.47 4.54 -17.11
N ALA A 65 -9.71 5.63 -17.28
CA ALA A 65 -10.18 6.85 -17.92
C ALA A 65 -10.57 6.61 -19.39
N ILE A 66 -9.72 5.91 -20.16
CA ILE A 66 -9.99 5.60 -21.58
C ILE A 66 -11.25 4.73 -21.72
N VAL A 67 -11.38 3.70 -20.89
CA VAL A 67 -12.56 2.82 -20.89
C VAL A 67 -13.82 3.60 -20.50
N GLY A 68 -13.75 4.43 -19.45
CA GLY A 68 -14.85 5.27 -18.99
C GLY A 68 -15.29 6.28 -20.03
N GLY A 69 -14.35 7.02 -20.63
CA GLY A 69 -14.65 7.99 -21.70
C GLY A 69 -15.23 7.34 -22.95
N THR A 70 -14.69 6.19 -23.37
CA THR A 70 -15.25 5.42 -24.49
C THR A 70 -16.67 4.96 -24.18
N CYS A 71 -16.92 4.47 -22.97
CA CYS A 71 -18.26 4.09 -22.52
C CYS A 71 -19.22 5.30 -22.52
N GLY A 72 -18.79 6.47 -22.05
CA GLY A 72 -19.63 7.66 -22.01
C GLY A 72 -19.98 8.22 -23.38
N TYR A 73 -19.04 8.18 -24.32
CA TYR A 73 -19.34 8.50 -25.71
C TYR A 73 -20.32 7.49 -26.32
N LEU A 74 -20.07 6.19 -26.16
CA LEU A 74 -20.93 5.14 -26.69
C LEU A 74 -22.34 5.21 -26.10
N LEU A 75 -22.48 5.40 -24.80
CA LEU A 75 -23.77 5.52 -24.12
C LEU A 75 -24.57 6.72 -24.63
N SER A 76 -23.93 7.88 -24.74
CA SER A 76 -24.58 9.11 -25.23
C SER A 76 -25.00 8.97 -26.69
N ALA A 77 -24.07 8.55 -27.56
CA ALA A 77 -24.31 8.38 -28.98
C ALA A 77 -25.35 7.28 -29.27
N PHE A 78 -25.31 6.18 -28.52
CA PHE A 78 -26.28 5.09 -28.64
C PHE A 78 -27.69 5.57 -28.27
N THR A 79 -27.84 6.27 -27.15
CA THR A 79 -29.13 6.78 -26.69
C THR A 79 -29.71 7.78 -27.70
N GLN A 80 -28.89 8.73 -28.17
CA GLN A 80 -29.30 9.74 -29.13
C GLN A 80 -29.65 9.16 -30.51
N ARG A 81 -28.95 8.11 -30.96
CA ARG A 81 -29.26 7.44 -32.24
C ARG A 81 -30.48 6.53 -32.18
N THR A 82 -30.69 5.87 -31.03
CA THR A 82 -31.82 4.95 -30.85
C THR A 82 -33.13 5.71 -30.68
N TYR A 83 -33.10 6.86 -30.02
CA TYR A 83 -34.26 7.73 -29.84
C TYR A 83 -33.94 9.17 -30.25
N PRO A 84 -33.92 9.47 -31.56
CA PRO A 84 -33.52 10.78 -32.07
C PRO A 84 -34.60 11.82 -31.80
N LEU A 85 -34.25 12.82 -30.98
CA LEU A 85 -35.09 13.98 -30.69
C LEU A 85 -34.46 15.24 -31.31
N PRO A 86 -35.01 15.77 -32.41
CA PRO A 86 -34.50 17.00 -33.00
C PRO A 86 -34.79 18.18 -32.06
N THR A 87 -33.75 18.78 -31.50
CA THR A 87 -33.84 19.92 -30.57
C THR A 87 -32.97 21.08 -31.04
N GLY A 88 -33.58 22.26 -31.21
CA GLY A 88 -32.86 23.51 -31.48
C GLY A 88 -31.97 23.52 -32.74
N GLY A 89 -32.22 22.65 -33.72
CA GLY A 89 -31.41 22.54 -34.94
C GLY A 89 -30.02 21.91 -34.75
N MET A 90 -29.75 21.32 -33.58
CA MET A 90 -28.48 20.66 -33.29
C MET A 90 -28.39 19.28 -33.97
N PRO A 91 -27.17 18.79 -34.27
CA PRO A 91 -27.00 17.42 -34.71
C PRO A 91 -27.48 16.43 -33.62
N ILE A 92 -27.99 15.28 -34.05
CA ILE A 92 -28.53 14.23 -33.15
C ILE A 92 -27.52 13.87 -32.06
N VAL A 93 -26.24 13.74 -32.42
CA VAL A 93 -25.14 13.61 -31.47
C VAL A 93 -24.45 14.96 -31.32
N ALA A 94 -24.92 15.76 -30.37
CA ALA A 94 -24.37 17.08 -30.09
C ALA A 94 -23.03 16.96 -29.35
N MET A 95 -21.98 17.54 -29.91
CA MET A 95 -20.60 17.42 -29.40
C MET A 95 -20.45 17.96 -27.98
N TRP A 96 -20.93 19.18 -27.69
CA TRP A 96 -20.74 19.82 -26.37
C TRP A 96 -21.47 19.11 -25.23
N PRO A 97 -22.77 18.77 -25.34
CA PRO A 97 -23.46 18.00 -24.30
C PRO A 97 -22.86 16.61 -24.11
N THR A 98 -22.51 15.93 -25.20
CA THR A 98 -21.85 14.61 -25.16
C THR A 98 -20.48 14.69 -24.46
N GLY A 99 -19.74 15.78 -24.67
CA GLY A 99 -18.45 16.03 -24.04
C GLY A 99 -18.54 16.11 -22.51
N ILE A 100 -19.58 16.74 -21.97
CA ILE A 100 -19.81 16.80 -20.51
C ILE A 100 -20.02 15.39 -19.94
N ILE A 101 -20.87 14.59 -20.57
CA ILE A 101 -21.13 13.20 -20.13
C ILE A 101 -19.85 12.36 -20.24
N MET A 102 -19.11 12.52 -21.35
CA MET A 102 -17.84 11.83 -21.56
C MET A 102 -16.82 12.18 -20.47
N TYR A 103 -16.72 13.46 -20.08
CA TYR A 103 -15.84 13.92 -19.01
C TYR A 103 -16.17 13.24 -17.67
N GLU A 104 -17.44 13.24 -17.27
CA GLU A 104 -17.88 12.62 -16.01
C GLU A 104 -17.59 11.11 -15.99
N LEU A 105 -17.87 10.40 -17.09
CA LEU A 105 -17.62 8.96 -17.18
C LEU A 105 -16.12 8.63 -17.28
N THR A 106 -15.31 9.51 -17.86
CA THR A 106 -13.85 9.41 -17.85
C THR A 106 -13.32 9.53 -16.42
N MET A 107 -13.76 10.54 -15.67
CA MET A 107 -13.38 10.75 -14.28
C MET A 107 -13.83 9.59 -13.39
N LEU A 108 -15.07 9.13 -13.56
CA LEU A 108 -15.60 7.97 -12.85
C LEU A 108 -14.78 6.70 -13.14
N GLY A 109 -14.46 6.44 -14.41
CA GLY A 109 -13.63 5.29 -14.81
C GLY A 109 -12.23 5.35 -14.20
N ALA A 110 -11.62 6.53 -14.17
CA ALA A 110 -10.32 6.74 -13.54
C ALA A 110 -10.37 6.48 -12.02
N ILE A 111 -11.38 7.03 -11.33
CA ILE A 111 -11.55 6.88 -9.87
C ILE A 111 -11.81 5.42 -9.51
N LEU A 112 -12.74 4.74 -10.19
CA LEU A 112 -13.05 3.34 -9.92
C LEU A 112 -11.84 2.45 -10.13
N THR A 113 -11.10 2.67 -11.23
CA THR A 113 -9.89 1.88 -11.50
C THR A 113 -8.80 2.14 -10.48
N THR A 114 -8.66 3.37 -9.99
CA THR A 114 -7.72 3.72 -8.92
C THR A 114 -8.10 3.02 -7.61
N ILE A 115 -9.38 3.01 -7.25
CA ILE A 115 -9.87 2.31 -6.04
C ILE A 115 -9.60 0.81 -6.15
N VAL A 116 -9.93 0.20 -7.30
CA VAL A 116 -9.70 -1.24 -7.52
C VAL A 116 -8.22 -1.56 -7.47
N ALA A 117 -7.39 -0.77 -8.16
CA ALA A 117 -5.95 -0.94 -8.15
C ALA A 117 -5.41 -0.79 -6.72
N PHE A 118 -5.87 0.20 -5.94
CA PHE A 118 -5.51 0.39 -4.53
C PHE A 118 -5.85 -0.84 -3.69
N LEU A 119 -7.07 -1.36 -3.81
CA LEU A 119 -7.48 -2.55 -3.07
C LEU A 119 -6.62 -3.77 -3.41
N VAL A 120 -6.28 -3.96 -4.70
CA VAL A 120 -5.43 -5.06 -5.16
C VAL A 120 -3.98 -4.89 -4.68
N SER A 121 -3.39 -3.70 -4.84
CA SER A 121 -2.01 -3.43 -4.43
C SER A 121 -1.84 -3.47 -2.91
N ALA A 122 -2.82 -2.98 -2.16
CA ALA A 122 -2.83 -3.05 -0.71
C ALA A 122 -3.27 -4.43 -0.17
N GLN A 123 -3.62 -5.38 -1.06
CA GLN A 123 -4.12 -6.72 -0.72
C GLN A 123 -5.31 -6.69 0.25
N LEU A 124 -6.20 -5.72 0.07
CA LEU A 124 -7.42 -5.56 0.86
C LEU A 124 -8.58 -6.34 0.21
N PRO A 125 -9.48 -6.96 0.99
CA PRO A 125 -9.51 -7.04 2.45
C PRO A 125 -8.56 -8.12 3.00
N HIS A 126 -7.60 -7.72 3.83
CA HIS A 126 -6.66 -8.64 4.46
C HIS A 126 -7.22 -9.14 5.80
N TYR A 127 -7.78 -10.35 5.82
CA TYR A 127 -8.39 -10.94 7.03
C TYR A 127 -7.37 -11.59 8.01
N GLY A 128 -6.06 -11.43 7.77
CA GLY A 128 -5.00 -11.95 8.61
C GLY A 128 -4.68 -11.07 9.84
N LYS A 129 -4.43 -11.69 11.01
CA LYS A 129 -3.88 -11.01 12.19
C LYS A 129 -2.50 -10.45 11.87
N HIS A 130 -2.35 -9.13 11.98
CA HIS A 130 -1.06 -8.45 11.87
C HIS A 130 -0.39 -8.37 13.23
N VAL A 131 0.94 -8.34 13.23
CA VAL A 131 1.74 -8.05 14.42
C VAL A 131 1.45 -6.59 14.78
N TYR A 132 0.75 -6.36 15.89
CA TYR A 132 0.50 -5.02 16.40
C TYR A 132 0.63 -5.01 17.91
N ASP A 133 1.37 -4.05 18.43
CA ASP A 133 1.53 -3.82 19.87
C ASP A 133 0.98 -2.43 20.21
N PRO A 134 0.11 -2.29 21.23
CA PRO A 134 -0.46 -1.00 21.63
C PRO A 134 0.61 0.01 22.09
N GLU A 135 1.82 -0.42 22.46
CA GLU A 135 2.90 0.51 22.76
C GLU A 135 3.36 1.33 21.55
N VAL A 136 3.04 0.90 20.33
CA VAL A 136 3.29 1.69 19.11
C VAL A 136 2.45 2.97 19.12
N THR A 137 1.18 2.89 19.56
CA THR A 137 0.34 4.08 19.71
C THR A 137 0.90 5.07 20.74
N ASN A 138 1.64 4.57 21.74
CA ASN A 138 2.29 5.38 22.76
C ASN A 138 3.62 6.00 22.29
N GLY A 139 3.96 5.89 21.01
CA GLY A 139 5.14 6.52 20.41
C GLY A 139 6.38 5.65 20.33
N LYS A 140 6.30 4.35 20.69
CA LYS A 140 7.40 3.40 20.42
C LYS A 140 7.36 2.95 18.96
N ILE A 141 8.53 2.59 18.43
CA ILE A 141 8.67 2.06 17.08
C ILE A 141 8.87 0.56 17.19
N LEU A 142 8.03 -0.21 16.49
CA LEU A 142 8.17 -1.66 16.39
C LEU A 142 9.06 -1.99 15.20
N VAL A 143 10.12 -2.74 15.44
CA VAL A 143 10.99 -3.31 14.40
C VAL A 143 11.13 -4.80 14.66
N GLY A 144 10.85 -5.64 13.66
CA GLY A 144 10.93 -7.08 13.81
C GLY A 144 11.10 -7.82 12.50
N VAL A 145 11.08 -9.14 12.58
CA VAL A 145 11.14 -10.05 11.43
C VAL A 145 9.91 -10.94 11.46
N ALA A 146 9.19 -10.98 10.34
CA ALA A 146 8.09 -11.91 10.11
C ALA A 146 8.61 -13.28 9.67
N ASP A 147 8.02 -14.33 10.23
CA ASP A 147 8.30 -15.74 9.99
C ASP A 147 9.81 -16.11 9.99
N PRO A 148 10.55 -15.82 11.09
CA PRO A 148 11.97 -16.13 11.17
C PRO A 148 12.24 -17.63 11.27
N ASP A 149 13.39 -18.07 10.73
CA ASP A 149 13.86 -19.44 10.89
C ASP A 149 13.98 -19.81 12.38
N PRO A 150 13.47 -20.98 12.82
CA PRO A 150 13.51 -21.38 14.22
C PRO A 150 14.91 -21.35 14.85
N ASN A 151 15.96 -21.61 14.06
CA ASN A 151 17.34 -21.66 14.55
C ASN A 151 17.95 -20.27 14.73
N CYS A 152 17.46 -19.27 13.99
CA CYS A 152 18.02 -17.91 13.98
C CYS A 152 17.34 -16.97 14.99
N ARG A 153 16.26 -17.42 15.65
CA ARG A 153 15.48 -16.61 16.61
C ARG A 153 16.34 -16.00 17.73
N GLY A 154 17.19 -16.81 18.33
CA GLY A 154 18.06 -16.36 19.42
C GLY A 154 19.14 -15.36 18.98
N GLU A 155 19.57 -15.39 17.71
CA GLU A 155 20.46 -14.35 17.18
C GLU A 155 19.68 -13.06 16.90
N ILE A 156 18.48 -13.14 16.33
CA ILE A 156 17.60 -11.98 16.07
C ILE A 156 17.28 -11.23 17.37
N GLU A 157 16.88 -11.94 18.43
CA GLU A 157 16.61 -11.35 19.74
C GLU A 157 17.84 -10.63 20.31
N LYS A 158 19.03 -11.23 20.21
CA LYS A 158 20.29 -10.60 20.62
C LYS A 158 20.58 -9.33 19.84
N HIS A 159 20.39 -9.35 18.52
CA HIS A 159 20.59 -8.17 17.68
C HIS A 159 19.60 -7.04 18.00
N LEU A 160 18.33 -7.38 18.29
CA LEU A 160 17.32 -6.41 18.71
C LEU A 160 17.69 -5.76 20.05
N HIS A 161 18.11 -6.55 21.04
CA HIS A 161 18.57 -6.03 22.33
C HIS A 161 19.83 -5.18 22.19
N ALA A 162 20.83 -5.64 21.42
CA ALA A 162 22.06 -4.89 21.19
C ALA A 162 21.82 -3.55 20.47
N SER A 163 20.74 -3.46 19.69
CA SER A 163 20.35 -2.25 18.96
C SER A 163 19.56 -1.25 19.81
N GLY A 164 19.25 -1.58 21.07
CA GLY A 164 18.55 -0.68 22.01
C GLY A 164 17.05 -0.95 22.16
N ALA A 165 16.57 -2.17 21.89
CA ALA A 165 15.17 -2.51 22.15
C ALA A 165 14.85 -2.41 23.65
N ALA A 166 13.82 -1.66 24.01
CA ALA A 166 13.34 -1.55 25.38
C ALA A 166 12.67 -2.85 25.84
N GLN A 167 11.97 -3.52 24.92
CA GLN A 167 11.33 -4.82 25.13
C GLN A 167 11.40 -5.60 23.82
N VAL A 168 11.68 -6.91 23.91
CA VAL A 168 11.56 -7.84 22.77
C VAL A 168 10.41 -8.78 23.09
N LYS A 169 9.52 -8.98 22.12
CA LYS A 169 8.33 -9.83 22.23
C LYS A 169 8.23 -10.74 21.03
N GLU A 170 7.62 -11.90 21.26
CA GLU A 170 7.26 -12.82 20.20
C GLU A 170 5.75 -12.80 19.99
N PHE A 171 5.33 -12.72 18.73
CA PHE A 171 3.96 -12.92 18.30
C PHE A 171 3.86 -14.29 17.65
N SER A 172 3.12 -15.22 18.27
CA SER A 172 2.78 -16.50 17.66
C SER A 172 1.30 -16.51 17.33
N LYS A 173 0.96 -16.76 16.06
CA LYS A 173 -0.44 -16.96 15.66
C LYS A 173 -0.78 -18.44 15.91
N GLU A 174 -1.53 -18.72 16.99
CA GLU A 174 -2.31 -19.96 17.10
C GLU A 174 -3.36 -20.05 15.97
#